data_AF-A0A7S2RLQ3-F1
#
_entry.id   AF-A0A7S2RLQ3-F1
#
_cell.length_a   1.000
_cell.length_b   1.000
_cell.length_c   1.000
_cell.angle_alpha   90.00
_cell.angle_beta   90.00
_cell.angle_gamma   90.00
#
_symmetry.space_group_name_H-M   'P 1'
#
loop_
_entity.id
_entity.type
_entity.pdbx_description
1 polymer ?
#
loop_
_entity_poly.entity_id
_entity_poly.type
_entity_poly.pdbx_seq_one_letter_code
_entity_poly.pdbx_strand_id
1 'polypeptide(L)'
;IYYLDDERRSLSTSVTSITELYQALGRSVPDPIVIPDDLESLGYLQELSLPSQGITGTVPSSIEHLTQLKILNLESNSLQGTVPQSLWQQLVNLEVFDLSNNALSGSIPSQVEHLTQLKTLNLANNVLNGTIPESLGEHLTNLETLNLGENAFSGAVESHFRDLTKLTVLKLENNR
;
A
#
# COMPACT_ATOMS: atom_id res chain seq x y z
N ILE A 1 0.27 -44.84 -4.11
CA ILE A 1 -0.87 -44.00 -3.68
C ILE A 1 -0.58 -43.64 -2.22
N TYR A 2 0.19 -42.57 -2.01
CA TYR A 2 0.38 -41.99 -0.69
C TYR A 2 -0.52 -40.76 -0.63
N TYR A 3 -1.42 -40.78 0.35
CA TYR A 3 -2.27 -39.67 0.74
C TYR A 3 -1.39 -38.47 1.10
N LEU A 4 -1.47 -37.39 0.32
CA LEU A 4 -0.96 -36.06 0.67
C LEU A 4 -2.04 -35.02 0.32
N ASP A 5 -3.29 -35.32 0.67
CA ASP A 5 -4.40 -34.38 0.67
C ASP A 5 -5.00 -34.43 2.08
N ASP A 6 -4.44 -33.68 3.05
CA ASP A 6 -5.21 -33.16 4.21
C ASP A 6 -4.43 -32.28 5.23
N GLU A 7 -3.22 -31.78 4.92
CA GLU A 7 -2.56 -30.78 5.79
C GLU A 7 -2.11 -29.52 5.04
N ARG A 8 -2.91 -29.05 4.08
CA ARG A 8 -2.99 -27.60 3.87
C ARG A 8 -3.65 -27.01 5.11
N ARG A 9 -2.87 -26.85 6.21
CA ARG A 9 -3.19 -25.88 7.26
C ARG A 9 -3.68 -24.63 6.54
N SER A 10 -4.89 -24.16 6.85
CA SER A 10 -5.42 -22.94 6.25
C SER A 10 -4.39 -21.84 6.49
N LEU A 11 -3.60 -21.51 5.46
CA LEU A 11 -2.62 -20.45 5.56
C LEU A 11 -3.41 -19.19 5.84
N SER A 12 -3.04 -18.46 6.90
CA SER A 12 -3.71 -17.22 7.25
C SER A 12 -3.65 -16.29 6.06
N THR A 13 -4.79 -15.80 5.59
CA THR A 13 -4.85 -14.79 4.53
C THR A 13 -4.48 -13.40 5.03
N SER A 14 -4.24 -13.25 6.33
CA SER A 14 -3.86 -12.00 6.98
C SER A 14 -2.52 -12.19 7.71
N VAL A 15 -1.60 -11.26 7.46
CA VAL A 15 -0.32 -11.13 8.15
C VAL A 15 -0.30 -9.77 8.82
N THR A 16 -0.15 -9.77 10.15
CA THR A 16 -0.31 -8.57 11.00
C THR A 16 0.95 -8.17 11.77
N SER A 17 2.04 -8.92 11.58
CA SER A 17 3.35 -8.60 12.16
C SER A 17 4.49 -9.04 11.25
N ILE A 18 5.65 -8.40 11.40
CA ILE A 18 6.82 -8.77 10.60
C ILE A 18 7.31 -10.18 10.95
N THR A 19 7.11 -10.61 12.19
CA THR A 19 7.40 -11.98 12.62
C THR A 19 6.54 -13.00 11.89
N GLU A 20 5.24 -12.76 11.74
CA GLU A 20 4.34 -13.62 10.96
C GLU A 20 4.76 -13.67 9.49
N LEU A 21 5.13 -12.53 8.89
CA LEU A 21 5.58 -12.48 7.50
C LEU A 21 6.81 -13.36 7.28
N TYR A 22 7.82 -13.26 8.15
CA TYR A 22 9.03 -14.07 8.05
C TYR A 22 8.78 -15.55 8.36
N GLN A 23 7.88 -15.86 9.30
CA GLN A 23 7.46 -17.24 9.58
C GLN A 23 6.76 -17.89 8.38
N ALA A 24 5.90 -17.14 7.68
CA ALA A 24 5.25 -17.62 6.46
C ALA A 24 6.24 -17.95 5.34
N LEU A 25 7.41 -17.29 5.35
CA LEU A 25 8.53 -17.54 4.45
C LEU A 25 9.55 -18.55 5.00
N GLY A 26 9.31 -19.13 6.19
CA GLY A 26 10.19 -20.14 6.79
C GLY A 26 11.56 -19.61 7.24
N ARG A 27 11.65 -18.34 7.63
CA ARG A 27 12.91 -17.65 7.95
C ARG A 27 12.81 -16.80 9.22
N SER A 28 13.95 -16.41 9.76
CA SER A 28 14.06 -15.51 10.92
C SER A 28 14.02 -14.04 10.48
N VAL A 29 13.44 -13.17 11.31
CA VAL A 29 13.46 -11.71 11.10
C VAL A 29 14.91 -11.20 11.17
N PRO A 30 15.40 -10.43 10.18
CA PRO A 30 16.74 -9.86 10.16
C PRO A 30 16.82 -8.61 11.04
N ASP A 31 18.06 -8.18 11.29
CA ASP A 31 18.40 -6.87 11.84
C ASP A 31 19.33 -6.16 10.84
N PRO A 32 18.93 -5.05 10.20
CA PRO A 32 17.68 -4.31 10.42
C PRO A 32 16.44 -5.02 9.89
N ILE A 33 15.28 -4.67 10.47
CA ILE A 33 13.96 -5.18 10.05
C ILE A 33 13.61 -4.56 8.69
N VAL A 34 13.32 -5.39 7.69
CA VAL A 34 12.96 -5.00 6.32
C VAL A 34 11.80 -5.86 5.79
N ILE A 35 11.17 -5.42 4.70
CA ILE A 35 10.20 -6.26 3.97
C ILE A 35 10.97 -7.24 3.05
N PRO A 36 10.61 -8.54 3.03
CA PRO A 36 11.12 -9.52 2.06
C PRO A 36 11.05 -9.05 0.61
N ASP A 37 12.07 -9.33 -0.20
CA ASP A 37 12.02 -9.11 -1.66
C ASP A 37 11.50 -10.31 -2.45
N ASP A 38 11.06 -11.38 -1.79
CA ASP A 38 10.60 -12.67 -2.31
C ASP A 38 9.17 -13.01 -1.81
N LEU A 39 8.18 -12.21 -2.21
CA LEU A 39 6.79 -12.32 -1.76
C LEU A 39 5.89 -13.18 -2.66
N GLU A 40 6.43 -13.80 -3.71
CA GLU A 40 5.68 -14.56 -4.74
C GLU A 40 4.84 -15.68 -4.13
N SER A 41 5.41 -16.39 -3.15
CA SER A 41 4.75 -17.52 -2.49
C SER A 41 3.55 -17.11 -1.64
N LEU A 42 3.43 -15.82 -1.31
CA LEU A 42 2.39 -15.24 -0.47
C LEU A 42 1.26 -14.60 -1.28
N GLY A 43 1.17 -14.86 -2.58
CA GLY A 43 0.12 -14.30 -3.46
C GLY A 43 -1.33 -14.59 -3.05
N TYR A 44 -1.55 -15.47 -2.07
CA TYR A 44 -2.85 -15.75 -1.45
C TYR A 44 -3.27 -14.75 -0.37
N LEU A 45 -2.37 -13.87 0.09
CA LEU A 45 -2.66 -12.90 1.15
C LEU A 45 -3.72 -11.90 0.69
N GLN A 46 -4.69 -11.65 1.58
CA GLN A 46 -5.71 -10.62 1.45
C GLN A 46 -5.41 -9.42 2.34
N GLU A 47 -4.59 -9.59 3.38
CA GLU A 47 -4.16 -8.51 4.26
C GLU A 47 -2.67 -8.64 4.59
N LEU A 48 -1.96 -7.53 4.40
CA LEU A 48 -0.62 -7.30 4.91
C LEU A 48 -0.64 -5.99 5.71
N SER A 49 -0.68 -6.11 7.04
CA SER A 49 -0.80 -4.99 7.96
C SER A 49 0.38 -4.99 8.93
N LEU A 50 1.35 -4.11 8.73
CA LEU A 50 2.60 -4.02 9.49
C LEU A 50 2.80 -2.61 10.09
N PRO A 51 1.81 -2.02 10.78
CA PRO A 51 1.98 -0.69 11.33
C PRO A 51 2.99 -0.70 12.48
N SER A 52 3.81 0.34 12.58
CA SER A 52 4.71 0.57 13.72
C SER A 52 5.66 -0.61 14.04
N GLN A 53 6.17 -1.29 13.01
CA GLN A 53 7.05 -2.46 13.16
C GLN A 53 8.55 -2.10 13.12
N GLY A 54 8.89 -0.81 13.00
CA GLY A 54 10.29 -0.35 12.88
C GLY A 54 10.95 -0.80 11.57
N ILE A 55 10.15 -1.04 10.52
CA ILE A 55 10.63 -1.52 9.22
C ILE A 55 11.42 -0.39 8.54
N THR A 56 12.59 -0.73 8.01
CA THR A 56 13.47 0.16 7.25
C THR A 56 13.55 -0.29 5.78
N GLY A 57 14.31 0.43 4.97
CA GLY A 57 14.52 0.08 3.56
C GLY A 57 13.39 0.58 2.65
N THR A 58 13.12 -0.14 1.57
CA THR A 58 12.14 0.25 0.54
C THR A 58 10.98 -0.73 0.49
N VAL A 59 9.86 -0.32 -0.12
CA VAL A 59 8.81 -1.26 -0.53
C VAL A 59 9.35 -2.10 -1.69
N PRO A 60 9.44 -3.44 -1.57
CA PRO A 60 10.01 -4.31 -2.59
C PRO A 60 9.06 -4.46 -3.79
N SER A 61 9.59 -4.63 -5.00
CA SER A 61 8.78 -4.79 -6.20
C SER A 61 7.95 -6.08 -6.19
N SER A 62 8.42 -7.14 -5.53
CA SER A 62 7.70 -8.42 -5.41
C SER A 62 6.36 -8.32 -4.68
N ILE A 63 6.06 -7.19 -4.02
CA ILE A 63 4.72 -6.90 -3.51
C ILE A 63 3.66 -6.95 -4.62
N GLU A 64 4.05 -6.77 -5.88
CA GLU A 64 3.19 -6.89 -7.05
C GLU A 64 2.54 -8.29 -7.19
N HIS A 65 3.15 -9.32 -6.61
CA HIS A 65 2.64 -10.69 -6.64
C HIS A 65 1.49 -10.93 -5.65
N LEU A 66 1.26 -10.01 -4.71
CA LEU A 66 0.21 -10.09 -3.71
C LEU A 66 -1.16 -9.65 -4.25
N THR A 67 -1.52 -10.13 -5.43
CA THR A 67 -2.68 -9.67 -6.22
C THR A 67 -4.05 -9.86 -5.54
N GLN A 68 -4.14 -10.67 -4.49
CA GLN A 68 -5.36 -10.86 -3.69
C GLN A 68 -5.50 -9.86 -2.54
N LEU A 69 -4.51 -8.97 -2.34
CA LEU A 69 -4.54 -7.98 -1.26
C LEU A 69 -5.71 -7.03 -1.37
N LYS A 70 -6.39 -6.87 -0.25
CA LYS A 70 -7.42 -5.87 0.02
C LYS A 70 -6.93 -4.81 1.00
N ILE A 71 -6.03 -5.18 1.90
CA ILE A 71 -5.47 -4.28 2.91
C ILE A 71 -3.95 -4.33 2.80
N LEU A 72 -3.36 -3.18 2.48
CA LEU A 72 -1.93 -2.93 2.63
C LEU A 72 -1.75 -1.76 3.60
N ASN A 73 -1.26 -2.06 4.80
CA ASN A 73 -0.96 -1.06 5.81
C ASN A 73 0.51 -1.20 6.23
N LEU A 74 1.34 -0.21 5.90
CA LEU A 74 2.74 -0.11 6.32
C LEU A 74 3.00 1.19 7.10
N GLU A 75 1.94 1.71 7.73
CA GLU A 75 1.92 2.98 8.44
C GLU A 75 2.95 3.05 9.58
N SER A 76 3.50 4.24 9.83
CA SER A 76 4.40 4.51 10.97
C SER A 76 5.64 3.61 10.97
N ASN A 77 6.34 3.51 9.84
CA ASN A 77 7.62 2.84 9.72
C ASN A 77 8.72 3.82 9.29
N SER A 78 9.92 3.32 8.96
CA SER A 78 11.04 4.11 8.42
C SER A 78 11.31 3.74 6.96
N LEU A 79 10.25 3.44 6.18
CA LEU A 79 10.38 3.14 4.76
C LEU A 79 10.81 4.40 3.99
N GLN A 80 11.68 4.22 3.01
CA GLN A 80 12.22 5.28 2.16
C GLN A 80 12.17 4.89 0.67
N GLY A 81 12.62 5.80 -0.20
CA GLY A 81 12.63 5.58 -1.64
C GLY A 81 11.24 5.78 -2.25
N THR A 82 10.99 5.18 -3.41
CA THR A 82 9.72 5.31 -4.15
C THR A 82 8.85 4.08 -3.96
N VAL A 83 7.54 4.23 -4.00
CA VAL A 83 6.61 3.10 -4.13
C VAL A 83 6.77 2.48 -5.52
N PRO A 84 7.04 1.16 -5.66
CA PRO A 84 7.21 0.51 -6.96
C PRO A 84 6.02 0.77 -7.89
N GLN A 85 6.31 1.13 -9.15
CA GLN A 85 5.26 1.44 -10.14
C GLN A 85 4.30 0.26 -10.35
N SER A 86 4.80 -0.97 -10.25
CA SER A 86 4.00 -2.18 -10.44
C SER A 86 2.96 -2.39 -9.35
N LEU A 87 3.17 -1.90 -8.12
CA LEU A 87 2.18 -1.96 -7.05
C LEU A 87 0.87 -1.28 -7.49
N TRP A 88 0.97 -0.07 -8.04
CA TRP A 88 -0.17 0.71 -8.52
C TRP A 88 -0.94 0.02 -9.66
N GLN A 89 -0.28 -0.87 -10.40
CA GLN A 89 -0.88 -1.58 -11.54
C GLN A 89 -1.46 -2.94 -11.17
N GLN A 90 -0.80 -3.68 -10.28
CA GLN A 90 -1.13 -5.09 -10.03
C GLN A 90 -2.09 -5.30 -8.87
N LEU A 91 -2.10 -4.42 -7.86
CA LEU A 91 -2.90 -4.60 -6.65
C LEU A 91 -4.33 -4.06 -6.77
N VAL A 92 -5.02 -4.43 -7.85
CA VAL A 92 -6.34 -3.90 -8.25
C VAL A 92 -7.48 -4.20 -7.26
N ASN A 93 -7.26 -5.12 -6.32
CA ASN A 93 -8.23 -5.50 -5.29
C ASN A 93 -8.08 -4.68 -3.98
N LEU A 94 -7.12 -3.76 -3.90
CA LEU A 94 -6.90 -2.97 -2.69
C LEU A 94 -8.13 -2.11 -2.35
N GLU A 95 -8.57 -2.22 -1.11
CA GLU A 95 -9.63 -1.42 -0.50
C GLU A 95 -9.03 -0.40 0.49
N VAL A 96 -7.96 -0.78 1.19
CA VAL A 96 -7.22 0.06 2.14
C VAL A 96 -5.75 0.07 1.76
N PHE A 97 -5.23 1.26 1.50
CA PHE A 97 -3.82 1.49 1.22
C PHE A 97 -3.28 2.61 2.11
N ASP A 98 -2.55 2.23 3.15
CA ASP A 98 -1.94 3.15 4.12
C ASP A 98 -0.42 2.99 4.14
N LEU A 99 0.28 4.04 3.72
CA LEU A 99 1.75 4.16 3.81
C LEU A 99 2.16 5.40 4.61
N SER A 100 1.23 5.96 5.40
CA SER A 100 1.47 7.22 6.10
C SER A 100 2.56 7.11 7.16
N ASN A 101 3.12 8.24 7.56
CA ASN A 101 4.18 8.32 8.57
C ASN A 101 5.42 7.48 8.18
N ASN A 102 6.00 7.76 7.02
CA ASN A 102 7.23 7.16 6.50
C ASN A 102 8.12 8.26 5.87
N ALA A 103 9.21 7.88 5.20
CA ALA A 103 10.08 8.78 4.44
C ALA A 103 10.00 8.50 2.92
N LEU A 104 8.82 8.10 2.42
CA LEU A 104 8.61 7.79 1.00
C LEU A 104 8.66 9.06 0.14
N SER A 105 9.18 8.91 -1.06
CA SER A 105 9.44 9.98 -2.04
C SER A 105 8.90 9.60 -3.42
N GLY A 106 8.97 10.55 -4.36
CA GLY A 106 8.41 10.39 -5.70
C GLY A 106 6.96 10.88 -5.78
N SER A 107 6.33 10.63 -6.93
CA SER A 107 4.97 11.08 -7.23
C SER A 107 3.97 9.93 -7.23
N ILE A 108 2.69 10.25 -7.05
CA ILE A 108 1.61 9.30 -7.34
C ILE A 108 1.52 9.17 -8.88
N PRO A 109 1.72 7.97 -9.45
CA PRO A 109 1.69 7.78 -10.89
C PRO A 109 0.24 7.70 -11.39
N SER A 110 0.00 7.96 -12.69
CA SER A 110 -1.35 7.93 -13.27
C SER A 110 -2.00 6.54 -13.18
N GLN A 111 -1.19 5.48 -13.10
CA GLN A 111 -1.63 4.10 -12.89
C GLN A 111 -2.40 3.86 -11.59
N VAL A 112 -2.46 4.84 -10.69
CA VAL A 112 -3.42 4.83 -9.57
C VAL A 112 -4.85 4.56 -10.05
N GLU A 113 -5.19 4.90 -11.29
CA GLU A 113 -6.48 4.62 -11.94
C GLU A 113 -6.91 3.15 -11.89
N HIS A 114 -5.98 2.21 -11.76
CA HIS A 114 -6.28 0.77 -11.69
C HIS A 114 -6.82 0.34 -10.31
N LEU A 115 -6.58 1.14 -9.26
CA LEU A 115 -6.97 0.83 -7.88
C LEU A 115 -8.42 1.23 -7.58
N THR A 116 -9.33 0.86 -8.48
CA THR A 116 -10.75 1.29 -8.47
C THR A 116 -11.56 0.79 -7.27
N GLN A 117 -11.05 -0.18 -6.52
CA GLN A 117 -11.68 -0.70 -5.30
C GLN A 117 -11.30 0.07 -4.04
N LEU A 118 -10.37 1.02 -4.12
CA LEU A 118 -9.92 1.78 -2.97
C LEU A 118 -11.07 2.56 -2.32
N LYS A 119 -11.18 2.37 -1.01
CA LYS A 119 -12.02 3.16 -0.10
C LYS A 119 -11.18 4.10 0.74
N THR A 120 -9.97 3.70 1.10
CA THR A 120 -9.03 4.50 1.88
C THR A 120 -7.67 4.55 1.20
N LEU A 121 -7.21 5.76 0.89
CA LEU A 121 -5.83 6.04 0.49
C LEU A 121 -5.23 7.06 1.47
N ASN A 122 -4.24 6.61 2.24
CA ASN A 122 -3.54 7.44 3.21
C ASN A 122 -2.03 7.39 2.95
N LEU A 123 -1.50 8.51 2.46
CA LEU A 123 -0.07 8.69 2.15
C LEU A 123 0.53 9.85 2.96
N ALA A 124 -0.18 10.33 3.98
CA ALA A 124 0.21 11.51 4.74
C ALA A 124 1.53 11.35 5.48
N ASN A 125 2.17 12.47 5.82
CA ASN A 125 3.45 12.49 6.55
C ASN A 125 4.52 11.67 5.83
N ASN A 126 4.82 12.06 4.60
CA ASN A 126 5.91 11.52 3.78
C ASN A 126 6.65 12.69 3.11
N VAL A 127 7.54 12.39 2.17
CA VAL A 127 8.21 13.40 1.31
C VAL A 127 7.82 13.23 -0.16
N LEU A 128 6.58 12.79 -0.40
CA LEU A 128 6.01 12.63 -1.74
C LEU A 128 5.83 14.00 -2.40
N ASN A 129 5.95 14.05 -3.72
CA ASN A 129 6.00 15.29 -4.48
C ASN A 129 5.36 15.16 -5.87
N GLY A 130 5.43 16.23 -6.66
CA GLY A 130 4.78 16.31 -7.97
C GLY A 130 3.31 16.68 -7.86
N THR A 131 2.58 16.52 -8.96
CA THR A 131 1.15 16.81 -9.01
C THR A 131 0.33 15.59 -8.61
N ILE A 132 -0.82 15.82 -7.96
CA ILE A 132 -1.82 14.77 -7.75
C ILE A 132 -2.45 14.47 -9.13
N PRO A 133 -2.41 13.23 -9.64
CA PRO A 133 -2.92 12.93 -10.97
C PRO A 133 -4.44 13.06 -11.03
N GLU A 134 -4.97 13.66 -12.10
CA GLU A 134 -6.42 13.77 -12.35
C GLU A 134 -7.10 12.38 -12.33
N SER A 135 -6.40 11.36 -12.83
CA SER A 135 -6.88 9.98 -12.87
C SER A 135 -7.25 9.41 -11.48
N LEU A 136 -6.67 9.93 -10.39
CA LEU A 136 -7.08 9.59 -9.03
C LEU A 136 -8.54 9.96 -8.80
N GLY A 137 -8.90 11.20 -9.13
CA GLY A 137 -10.24 11.71 -8.92
C GLY A 137 -11.26 11.24 -9.96
N GLU A 138 -10.82 10.92 -11.18
CA GLU A 138 -11.67 10.41 -12.25
C GLU A 138 -12.05 8.93 -12.07
N HIS A 139 -11.15 8.10 -11.52
CA HIS A 139 -11.34 6.64 -11.51
C HIS A 139 -11.64 6.04 -10.14
N LEU A 140 -11.18 6.63 -9.03
CA LEU A 140 -11.33 6.05 -7.69
C LEU A 140 -12.68 6.42 -7.06
N THR A 141 -13.77 6.24 -7.79
CA THR A 141 -15.13 6.64 -7.38
C THR A 141 -15.66 5.93 -6.12
N ASN A 142 -14.96 4.88 -5.64
CA ASN A 142 -15.24 4.22 -4.37
C ASN A 142 -14.57 4.86 -3.16
N LEU A 143 -13.70 5.87 -3.35
CA LEU A 143 -12.89 6.45 -2.31
C LEU A 143 -13.76 7.21 -1.30
N GLU A 144 -13.60 6.86 -0.03
CA GLU A 144 -14.29 7.46 1.11
C GLU A 144 -13.35 8.36 1.92
N THR A 145 -12.07 7.99 1.98
CA THR A 145 -11.00 8.73 2.66
C THR A 145 -9.80 8.91 1.74
N LEU A 146 -9.41 10.17 1.52
CA LEU A 146 -8.17 10.57 0.86
C LEU A 146 -7.36 11.47 1.79
N ASN A 147 -6.19 11.00 2.20
CA ASN A 147 -5.26 11.79 3.00
C ASN A 147 -3.88 11.85 2.35
N LEU A 148 -3.56 13.02 1.81
CA LEU A 148 -2.27 13.35 1.18
C LEU A 148 -1.58 14.52 1.92
N GLY A 149 -2.06 14.88 3.11
CA GLY A 149 -1.50 15.98 3.89
C GLY A 149 -0.04 15.74 4.30
N GLU A 150 0.66 16.79 4.71
CA GLU A 150 2.03 16.71 5.23
C GLU A 150 2.98 16.02 4.23
N ASN A 151 3.04 16.57 3.02
CA ASN A 151 3.87 16.11 1.91
C ASN A 151 4.41 17.33 1.13
N ALA A 152 4.96 17.11 -0.06
CA ALA A 152 5.46 18.14 -0.96
C ALA A 152 4.74 18.12 -2.32
N PHE A 153 3.47 17.69 -2.37
CA PHE A 153 2.65 17.78 -3.58
C PHE A 153 2.46 19.24 -3.97
N SER A 154 2.32 19.51 -5.26
CA SER A 154 2.10 20.84 -5.82
C SER A 154 1.06 20.82 -6.93
N GLY A 155 0.63 22.02 -7.34
CA GLY A 155 -0.36 22.19 -8.41
C GLY A 155 -1.79 22.35 -7.88
N ALA A 156 -2.67 22.84 -8.75
CA ALA A 156 -4.06 23.10 -8.40
C ALA A 156 -4.89 21.81 -8.49
N VAL A 157 -5.77 21.60 -7.51
CA VAL A 157 -6.63 20.41 -7.40
C VAL A 157 -8.13 20.74 -7.55
N GLU A 158 -8.46 21.96 -7.95
CA GLU A 158 -9.80 22.58 -7.82
C GLU A 158 -10.95 21.75 -8.40
N SER A 159 -10.70 20.92 -9.43
CA SER A 159 -11.70 20.05 -10.06
C SER A 159 -11.43 18.56 -9.94
N HIS A 160 -10.27 18.14 -9.41
CA HIS A 160 -9.81 16.74 -9.53
C HIS A 160 -10.78 15.79 -8.82
N PHE A 161 -11.30 16.18 -7.66
CA PHE A 161 -12.09 15.29 -6.80
C PHE A 161 -13.61 15.39 -7.00
N ARG A 162 -14.07 16.12 -8.03
CA ARG A 162 -15.51 16.38 -8.23
C ARG A 162 -16.34 15.10 -8.41
N ASP A 163 -15.73 14.07 -8.99
CA ASP A 163 -16.38 12.80 -9.34
C ASP A 163 -16.31 11.78 -8.19
N LEU A 164 -15.59 12.11 -7.10
CA LEU A 164 -15.47 11.30 -5.89
C LEU A 164 -16.68 11.48 -4.95
N THR A 165 -17.85 11.09 -5.43
CA THR A 165 -19.14 11.29 -4.73
C THR A 165 -19.27 10.60 -3.37
N LYS A 166 -18.42 9.59 -3.08
CA LYS A 166 -18.37 8.90 -1.79
C LYS A 166 -17.37 9.51 -0.80
N LEU A 167 -16.57 10.48 -1.22
CA LEU A 167 -15.50 11.04 -0.41
C LEU A 167 -16.10 11.82 0.78
N THR A 168 -15.73 11.41 1.98
CA THR A 168 -16.17 12.05 3.24
C THR A 168 -15.01 12.72 3.97
N VAL A 169 -13.79 12.25 3.73
CA VAL A 169 -12.56 12.81 4.32
C VAL A 169 -11.60 13.15 3.19
N LEU A 170 -11.29 14.44 3.06
CA LEU A 170 -10.25 14.96 2.17
C LEU A 170 -9.27 15.78 2.99
N LYS A 171 -8.01 15.35 3.01
CA LYS A 171 -6.91 16.04 3.71
C LYS A 171 -5.76 16.28 2.75
N LEU A 172 -5.43 17.55 2.55
CA LEU A 172 -4.41 18.05 1.62
C LEU A 172 -3.52 19.12 2.25
N GLU A 173 -3.70 19.39 3.55
CA GLU A 173 -2.98 20.39 4.31
C GLU A 173 -1.46 20.19 4.23
N ASN A 174 -0.72 21.29 4.38
CA ASN A 174 0.75 21.26 4.43
C ASN A 174 1.39 20.57 3.21
N ASN A 175 0.93 20.99 2.02
CA ASN A 175 1.56 20.75 0.71
C ASN A 175 2.02 22.10 0.10
N ARG A 176 2.62 22.08 -1.11
CA ARG A 176 3.25 23.25 -1.77
C ARG A 176 2.32 24.01 -2.72
#